data_AF-A0A7Y3TJG7-F1
#
_entry.id   AF-A0A7Y3TJG7-F1
#
_cell.length_a   1.000
_cell.length_b   1.000
_cell.length_c   1.000
_cell.angle_alpha   90.00
_cell.angle_beta   90.00
_cell.angle_gamma   90.00
#
_symmetry.space_group_name_H-M   'P 1'
#
loop_
_entity.id
_entity.type
_entity.pdbx_description
1 polymer ?
#
loop_
_entity_poly.entity_id
_entity_poly.type
_entity_poly.pdbx_seq_one_letter_code
_entity_poly.pdbx_strand_id
1 'polypeptide(L)'
;MGAIAAAPAQAETFSAGTASNGQFIRVDIDSINRASARSVNFIYYLGNERVFAQAHCDTRSWTTFPENQTQYPKSRATQQMVDFVCDRTRNVSTTSRTARVIDPPSNVRATPNGRIICSLERTQIEVFEPTGSWYRTNVCGAKGYIHKSQIQF
;
A
#
# COMPACT_ATOMS: atom_id res chain seq x y z
N MET A 1 14.33 11.23 42.18
CA MET A 1 13.09 11.52 41.42
C MET A 1 13.51 11.80 39.97
N GLY A 2 13.58 10.76 39.14
CA GLY A 2 13.96 10.89 37.73
C GLY A 2 12.74 10.59 36.89
N ALA A 3 12.09 11.62 36.35
CA ALA A 3 10.99 11.45 35.41
C ALA A 3 11.53 10.79 34.14
N ILE A 4 11.10 9.56 33.87
CA ILE A 4 11.32 8.91 32.59
C ILE A 4 10.37 9.61 31.62
N ALA A 5 10.90 10.57 30.86
CA ALA A 5 10.20 11.12 29.72
C ALA A 5 10.01 9.98 28.71
N ALA A 6 8.84 9.37 28.70
CA ALA A 6 8.41 8.54 27.60
C ALA A 6 8.39 9.44 26.37
N ALA A 7 9.37 9.27 25.48
CA ALA A 7 9.30 9.86 24.16
C ALA A 7 7.95 9.46 23.54
N PRO A 8 7.15 10.41 23.01
CA PRO A 8 5.91 10.03 22.35
C PRO A 8 6.29 9.09 21.22
N ALA A 9 5.59 7.96 21.12
CA ALA A 9 5.69 7.05 19.99
C ALA A 9 5.71 7.89 18.71
N GLN A 10 6.80 7.82 17.95
CA GLN A 10 6.93 8.56 16.71
C GLN A 10 5.88 7.97 15.75
N ALA A 11 4.70 8.59 15.66
CA ALA A 11 3.74 8.26 14.63
C ALA A 11 4.47 8.42 13.30
N GLU A 12 4.62 7.35 12.53
CA GLU A 12 5.32 7.43 11.26
C GLU A 12 4.44 8.26 10.33
N THR A 13 4.91 9.45 9.90
CA THR A 13 4.12 10.32 9.02
C THR A 13 4.73 10.40 7.62
N PHE A 14 3.90 10.26 6.59
CA PHE A 14 4.29 10.49 5.20
C PHE A 14 4.05 11.96 4.84
N SER A 15 5.06 12.60 4.27
CA SER A 15 4.99 14.00 3.85
C SER A 15 4.57 14.08 2.38
N ALA A 16 3.33 14.50 2.12
CA ALA A 16 2.80 14.63 0.76
C ALA A 16 3.18 15.97 0.09
N GLY A 17 3.61 16.96 0.87
CA GLY A 17 4.02 18.28 0.36
C GLY A 17 2.97 19.37 0.57
N THR A 18 3.12 20.50 -0.14
CA THR A 18 2.25 21.68 0.02
C THR A 18 1.02 21.61 -0.88
N ALA A 19 -0.16 21.76 -0.29
CA ALA A 19 -1.45 21.80 -0.99
C ALA A 19 -1.67 23.13 -1.72
N SER A 20 -2.70 23.20 -2.56
CA SER A 20 -3.05 24.40 -3.34
C SER A 20 -3.33 25.65 -2.50
N ASN A 21 -3.67 25.49 -1.22
CA ASN A 21 -3.92 26.58 -0.27
C ASN A 21 -2.66 26.98 0.53
N GLY A 22 -1.49 26.44 0.19
CA GLY A 22 -0.22 26.75 0.86
C GLY A 22 0.03 25.94 2.15
N GLN A 23 -0.91 25.12 2.60
CA GLN A 23 -0.72 24.30 3.80
C GLN A 23 -0.01 22.99 3.49
N PHE A 24 0.83 22.53 4.43
CA PHE A 24 1.58 21.29 4.28
C PHE A 24 0.73 20.07 4.67
N ILE A 25 0.71 19.05 3.84
CA ILE A 25 -0.03 17.80 4.06
C ILE A 25 0.91 16.73 4.60
N ARG A 26 0.54 16.16 5.76
CA ARG A 26 1.17 14.96 6.32
C ARG A 26 0.14 13.87 6.53
N VAL A 27 0.45 12.64 6.18
CA VAL A 27 -0.42 11.48 6.41
C VAL A 27 0.11 10.71 7.61
N ASP A 28 -0.76 10.38 8.56
CA ASP A 28 -0.47 9.45 9.64
C ASP A 28 -0.46 8.02 9.05
N ILE A 29 0.72 7.43 8.89
CA ILE A 29 0.88 6.14 8.20
C ILE A 29 0.24 5.02 9.02
N ASP A 30 0.33 5.10 10.34
CA ASP A 30 -0.23 4.12 11.28
C ASP A 30 -1.76 4.12 11.28
N SER A 31 -2.37 5.27 10.95
CA SER A 31 -3.83 5.39 10.81
C SER A 31 -4.41 4.73 9.55
N ILE A 32 -3.57 4.36 8.57
CA ILE A 32 -4.02 3.83 7.29
C ILE A 32 -4.59 2.42 7.48
N ASN A 33 -5.91 2.32 7.39
CA ASN A 33 -6.65 1.08 7.55
C ASN A 33 -7.57 0.81 6.36
N ARG A 34 -7.47 -0.39 5.79
CA ARG A 34 -8.29 -0.78 4.65
C ARG A 34 -9.74 -1.01 5.09
N ALA A 35 -10.64 -0.13 4.69
CA ALA A 35 -12.07 -0.23 4.98
C ALA A 35 -12.78 -1.23 4.04
N SER A 36 -12.38 -1.26 2.76
CA SER A 36 -12.94 -2.17 1.75
C SER A 36 -11.89 -2.51 0.68
N ALA A 37 -12.27 -3.29 -0.34
CA ALA A 37 -11.39 -3.55 -1.47
C ALA A 37 -10.91 -2.27 -2.18
N ARG A 38 -11.70 -1.19 -2.10
CA ARG A 38 -11.54 0.06 -2.87
C ARG A 38 -11.51 1.31 -1.99
N SER A 39 -11.74 1.16 -0.68
CA SER A 39 -11.82 2.26 0.28
C SER A 39 -10.80 2.07 1.39
N VAL A 40 -10.10 3.15 1.75
CA VAL A 40 -9.06 3.16 2.77
C VAL A 40 -9.32 4.29 3.73
N ASN A 41 -9.51 3.99 5.00
CA ASN A 41 -9.56 4.99 6.06
C ASN A 41 -8.13 5.44 6.37
N PHE A 42 -7.95 6.73 6.59
CA PHE A 42 -6.68 7.32 6.97
C PHE A 42 -6.90 8.66 7.67
N ILE A 43 -5.85 9.15 8.30
CA ILE A 43 -5.81 10.46 8.93
C ILE A 43 -4.69 11.25 8.27
N TYR A 44 -4.99 12.50 7.93
CA TYR A 44 -3.99 13.44 7.46
C TYR A 44 -4.06 14.74 8.23
N TYR A 45 -2.96 15.48 8.20
CA TYR A 45 -2.80 16.79 8.81
C TYR A 45 -2.68 17.83 7.72
N LEU A 46 -3.53 18.85 7.77
CA LEU A 46 -3.41 20.06 6.95
C LEU A 46 -2.81 21.16 7.83
N GLY A 47 -1.48 21.32 7.75
CA GLY A 47 -0.73 22.08 8.76
C GLY A 47 -0.75 21.37 10.12
N ASN A 48 -1.51 21.93 11.07
CA ASN A 48 -1.69 21.39 12.42
C ASN A 48 -3.08 20.80 12.65
N GLU A 49 -3.99 20.96 11.68
CA GLU A 49 -5.35 20.43 11.79
C GLU A 49 -5.35 18.94 11.42
N ARG A 50 -5.92 18.11 12.28
CA ARG A 50 -6.07 16.67 12.07
C ARG A 50 -7.41 16.38 11.41
N VAL A 51 -7.39 15.75 10.26
CA VAL A 51 -8.58 15.44 9.46
C VAL A 51 -8.71 13.94 9.25
N PHE A 52 -9.88 13.40 9.56
CA PHE A 52 -10.23 12.01 9.27
C PHE A 52 -10.75 11.92 7.84
N ALA A 53 -10.28 10.93 7.10
CA ALA A 53 -10.69 10.75 5.72
C ALA A 53 -10.79 9.29 5.30
N GLN A 54 -11.59 9.06 4.25
CA GLN A 54 -11.65 7.80 3.55
C GLN A 54 -11.31 8.02 2.09
N ALA A 55 -10.21 7.43 1.62
CA ALA A 55 -9.81 7.44 0.22
C ALA A 55 -10.65 6.44 -0.57
N HIS A 56 -11.12 6.87 -1.74
CA HIS A 56 -11.78 6.07 -2.75
C HIS A 56 -10.78 5.79 -3.88
N CYS A 57 -10.14 4.63 -3.81
CA CYS A 57 -8.98 4.31 -4.64
C CYS A 57 -9.28 4.00 -6.11
N ASP A 58 -10.56 3.80 -6.46
CA ASP A 58 -11.03 3.68 -7.85
C ASP A 58 -11.08 5.05 -8.53
N THR A 59 -11.63 6.04 -7.85
CA THR A 59 -11.85 7.40 -8.37
C THR A 59 -10.72 8.38 -8.02
N ARG A 60 -9.72 7.94 -7.23
CA ARG A 60 -8.63 8.78 -6.70
C ARG A 60 -9.16 10.02 -5.97
N SER A 61 -10.30 9.89 -5.30
CA SER A 61 -10.92 10.93 -4.46
C SER A 61 -10.85 10.52 -2.99
N TRP A 62 -11.17 11.42 -2.07
CA TRP A 62 -11.32 11.08 -0.65
C TRP A 62 -12.47 11.86 -0.03
N THR A 63 -13.13 11.27 0.96
CA THR A 63 -14.19 11.93 1.72
C THR A 63 -13.65 12.31 3.10
N THR A 64 -13.83 13.56 3.52
CA THR A 64 -13.45 14.04 4.86
C THR A 64 -14.61 13.89 5.85
N PHE A 65 -14.29 13.70 7.12
CA PHE A 65 -15.26 13.57 8.21
C PHE A 65 -14.96 14.59 9.33
N PRO A 66 -16.00 15.14 9.98
CA PRO A 66 -17.41 14.74 9.92
C PRO A 66 -18.25 15.34 8.76
N GLU A 67 -17.71 16.24 7.95
CA GLU A 67 -18.47 17.00 6.93
C GLU A 67 -19.01 16.12 5.79
N ASN A 68 -18.52 14.89 5.67
CA ASN A 68 -18.86 13.92 4.62
C ASN A 68 -18.67 14.52 3.21
N GLN A 69 -17.66 15.35 3.05
CA GLN A 69 -17.38 16.07 1.81
C GLN A 69 -16.35 15.32 0.98
N THR A 70 -16.72 14.92 -0.24
CA THR A 70 -15.80 14.30 -1.19
C THR A 70 -14.96 15.36 -1.89
N GLN A 71 -13.65 15.21 -1.76
CA GLN A 71 -12.62 16.04 -2.34
C GLN A 71 -11.90 15.31 -3.48
N TYR A 72 -11.41 16.09 -4.43
CA TYR A 72 -10.60 15.62 -5.55
C TYR A 72 -9.22 16.30 -5.50
N PRO A 73 -8.15 15.63 -5.94
CA PRO A 73 -6.82 16.23 -5.96
C PRO A 73 -6.79 17.52 -6.79
N LYS A 74 -6.33 18.62 -6.19
CA LYS A 74 -6.15 19.94 -6.86
C LYS A 74 -4.70 20.39 -6.92
N SER A 75 -3.80 19.63 -6.31
CA SER A 75 -2.36 19.85 -6.32
C SER A 75 -1.63 18.51 -6.36
N ARG A 76 -0.35 18.57 -6.71
CA ARG A 76 0.57 17.44 -6.61
C ARG A 76 0.59 16.83 -5.21
N ALA A 77 0.50 17.65 -4.15
CA ALA A 77 0.47 17.16 -2.78
C ALA A 77 -0.78 16.31 -2.48
N THR A 78 -1.96 16.82 -2.83
CA THR A 78 -3.21 16.04 -2.65
C THR A 78 -3.25 14.78 -3.51
N GLN A 79 -2.61 14.79 -4.67
CA GLN A 79 -2.50 13.61 -5.52
C GLN A 79 -1.58 12.57 -4.88
N GLN A 80 -0.38 12.98 -4.45
CA GLN A 80 0.58 12.11 -3.75
C GLN A 80 0.02 11.55 -2.44
N MET A 81 -0.78 12.33 -1.71
CA MET A 81 -1.48 11.87 -0.52
C MET A 81 -2.40 10.68 -0.80
N VAL A 82 -3.33 10.83 -1.76
CA VAL A 82 -4.29 9.77 -2.10
C VAL A 82 -3.57 8.58 -2.70
N ASP A 83 -2.56 8.82 -3.55
CA ASP A 83 -1.76 7.76 -4.15
C ASP A 83 -1.05 6.93 -3.08
N PHE A 84 -0.35 7.57 -2.15
CA PHE A 84 0.32 6.89 -1.05
C PHE A 84 -0.65 6.06 -0.21
N VAL A 85 -1.80 6.63 0.19
CA VAL A 85 -2.81 5.92 1.01
C VAL A 85 -3.37 4.68 0.28
N CYS A 86 -3.72 4.86 -0.98
CA CYS A 86 -4.25 3.77 -1.81
C CYS A 86 -3.18 2.71 -2.07
N ASP A 87 -1.95 3.11 -2.32
CA ASP A 87 -0.85 2.21 -2.62
C ASP A 87 -0.29 1.54 -1.36
N ARG A 88 -0.49 2.10 -0.16
CA ARG A 88 -0.08 1.46 1.10
C ARG A 88 -0.92 0.24 1.45
N THR A 89 -2.20 0.24 1.05
CA THR A 89 -3.11 -0.91 1.27
C THR A 89 -3.21 -1.84 0.06
N ARG A 90 -2.87 -1.33 -1.12
CA ARG A 90 -2.52 -2.16 -2.26
C ARG A 90 -1.19 -2.81 -1.92
N ASN A 91 -1.21 -4.11 -1.68
CA ASN A 91 0.03 -4.87 -1.57
C ASN A 91 0.56 -5.04 -3.01
N VAL A 92 0.91 -3.92 -3.64
CA VAL A 92 1.51 -3.81 -4.96
C VAL A 92 2.88 -3.25 -4.66
N SER A 93 3.85 -4.15 -4.58
CA SER A 93 5.23 -3.73 -4.64
C SER A 93 5.40 -2.95 -5.94
N THR A 94 5.75 -1.67 -5.82
CA THR A 94 5.88 -0.76 -6.96
C THR A 94 7.08 -1.09 -7.83
N THR A 95 8.01 -1.89 -7.31
CA THR A 95 9.06 -2.52 -8.09
C THR A 95 8.60 -3.93 -8.44
N SER A 96 8.36 -4.12 -9.73
CA SER A 96 8.15 -5.43 -10.33
C SER A 96 9.23 -5.73 -11.36
N ARG A 97 9.46 -7.02 -11.58
CA ARG A 97 10.41 -7.54 -12.56
C ARG A 97 9.83 -8.81 -13.17
N THR A 98 10.14 -9.05 -14.43
CA THR A 98 9.71 -10.26 -15.12
C THR A 98 10.61 -11.42 -14.72
N ALA A 99 10.01 -12.54 -14.35
CA ALA A 99 10.70 -13.79 -14.06
C ALA A 99 10.13 -14.91 -14.93
N ARG A 100 10.99 -15.84 -15.37
CA ARG A 100 10.61 -17.05 -16.09
C ARG A 100 10.43 -18.21 -15.12
N VAL A 101 9.31 -18.91 -15.22
CA VAL A 101 9.06 -20.16 -14.50
C VAL A 101 9.91 -21.28 -15.11
N ILE A 102 10.76 -21.91 -14.29
CA ILE A 102 11.73 -22.92 -14.77
C ILE A 102 11.37 -24.35 -14.38
N ASP A 103 10.51 -24.53 -13.37
CA ASP A 103 10.16 -25.84 -12.80
C ASP A 103 8.62 -26.03 -12.71
N PRO A 104 7.94 -26.32 -13.83
CA PRO A 104 6.51 -26.60 -13.82
C PRO A 104 6.21 -28.00 -13.23
N PRO A 105 5.12 -28.17 -12.47
CA PRO A 105 4.16 -27.15 -12.08
C PRO A 105 4.68 -26.30 -10.92
N SER A 106 4.83 -25.00 -11.16
CA SER A 106 5.27 -24.05 -10.13
C SER A 106 4.08 -23.48 -9.37
N ASN A 107 4.12 -23.55 -8.05
CA ASN A 107 2.98 -23.24 -7.20
C ASN A 107 3.09 -21.83 -6.62
N VAL A 108 2.01 -21.06 -6.78
CA VAL A 108 1.79 -19.79 -6.09
C VAL A 108 0.94 -20.06 -4.86
N ARG A 109 1.36 -19.56 -3.71
CA ARG A 109 0.74 -19.82 -2.40
C ARG A 109 0.17 -18.55 -1.78
N ALA A 110 -0.86 -18.68 -0.96
CA ALA A 110 -1.48 -17.53 -0.28
C ALA A 110 -0.56 -16.86 0.74
N THR A 111 0.30 -17.65 1.37
CA THR A 111 1.38 -17.22 2.27
C THR A 111 2.62 -18.08 2.00
N PRO A 112 3.82 -17.68 2.43
CA PRO A 112 4.99 -18.56 2.47
C PRO A 112 4.63 -19.89 3.13
N ASN A 113 4.87 -21.01 2.43
CA ASN A 113 4.48 -22.37 2.86
C ASN A 113 2.97 -22.60 3.10
N GLY A 114 2.10 -21.66 2.74
CA GLY A 114 0.65 -21.79 2.88
C GLY A 114 -0.01 -22.63 1.79
N ARG A 115 -1.35 -22.60 1.74
CA ARG A 115 -2.13 -23.26 0.68
C ARG A 115 -1.75 -22.75 -0.71
N ILE A 116 -1.77 -23.65 -1.69
CA ILE A 116 -1.60 -23.33 -3.10
C ILE A 116 -2.88 -22.62 -3.58
N ILE A 117 -2.72 -21.47 -4.23
CA ILE A 117 -3.83 -20.74 -4.88
C ILE A 117 -3.98 -21.23 -6.32
N CYS A 118 -2.86 -21.49 -6.99
CA CYS A 118 -2.81 -21.91 -8.39
C CYS A 118 -1.42 -22.51 -8.70
N SER A 119 -1.34 -23.16 -9.85
CA SER A 119 -0.12 -23.70 -10.41
C SER A 119 0.14 -23.07 -11.77
N LEU A 120 1.41 -22.87 -12.09
CA LEU A 120 1.90 -22.21 -13.29
C LEU A 120 2.70 -23.20 -14.13
N GLU A 121 2.52 -23.10 -15.43
CA GLU A 121 3.35 -23.75 -16.44
C GLU A 121 4.61 -22.91 -16.74
N ARG A 122 5.46 -23.38 -17.66
CA ARG A 122 6.59 -22.59 -18.20
C ARG A 122 6.09 -21.33 -18.89
N THR A 123 6.02 -20.24 -18.14
CA THR A 123 5.62 -18.91 -18.62
C THR A 123 6.46 -17.82 -17.98
N GLN A 124 6.34 -16.60 -18.48
CA GLN A 124 6.88 -15.41 -17.84
C GLN A 124 5.81 -14.81 -16.92
N ILE A 125 6.21 -14.45 -15.71
CA ILE A 125 5.35 -13.84 -14.70
C ILE A 125 5.96 -12.55 -14.17
N GLU A 126 5.09 -11.64 -13.76
CA GLU A 126 5.49 -10.47 -13.02
C GLU A 126 5.65 -10.84 -11.53
N VAL A 127 6.83 -10.54 -10.99
CA VAL A 127 7.13 -10.73 -9.58
C VAL A 127 7.60 -9.43 -8.96
N PHE A 128 7.30 -9.32 -7.68
CA PHE A 128 7.46 -8.13 -6.85
C PHE A 128 8.60 -8.30 -5.86
N GLU A 129 8.88 -7.29 -5.04
CA GLU A 129 9.98 -7.33 -4.06
C GLU A 129 9.94 -8.61 -3.20
N PRO A 130 11.10 -9.25 -2.98
CA PRO A 130 11.18 -10.49 -2.24
C PRO A 130 10.86 -10.28 -0.77
N THR A 131 10.11 -11.22 -0.20
CA THR A 131 9.93 -11.42 1.24
C THR A 131 10.66 -12.70 1.63
N GLY A 132 11.93 -12.57 2.02
CA GLY A 132 12.81 -13.72 2.30
C GLY A 132 13.14 -14.50 1.01
N SER A 133 12.81 -15.80 0.97
CA SER A 133 12.99 -16.64 -0.23
C SER A 133 11.76 -16.67 -1.15
N TRP A 134 10.75 -15.84 -0.88
CA TRP A 134 9.49 -15.79 -1.62
C TRP A 134 9.35 -14.46 -2.33
N TYR A 135 8.97 -14.51 -3.59
CA TYR A 135 8.58 -13.34 -4.35
C TYR A 135 7.07 -13.20 -4.31
N ARG A 136 6.59 -11.96 -4.15
CA ARG A 136 5.15 -11.67 -4.28
C ARG A 136 4.77 -11.70 -5.77
N THR A 137 3.55 -12.15 -6.06
CA THR A 137 2.98 -12.13 -7.41
C THR A 137 1.46 -12.07 -7.33
N ASN A 138 0.83 -11.53 -8.37
CA ASN A 138 -0.62 -11.44 -8.55
C ASN A 138 -1.11 -12.22 -9.78
N VAL A 139 -0.26 -13.06 -10.38
CA VAL A 139 -0.54 -13.79 -11.63
C VAL A 139 -1.82 -14.64 -11.58
N CYS A 140 -2.28 -15.03 -10.38
CA CYS A 140 -3.48 -15.83 -10.19
C CYS A 140 -4.71 -15.03 -9.75
N GLY A 141 -4.75 -13.74 -10.09
CA GLY A 141 -5.88 -12.85 -9.77
C GLY A 141 -6.02 -12.48 -8.29
N ALA A 142 -5.19 -13.06 -7.42
CA ALA A 142 -5.11 -12.76 -5.99
C ALA A 142 -3.65 -12.62 -5.56
N LYS A 143 -3.44 -11.98 -4.41
CA LYS A 143 -2.11 -11.83 -3.80
C LYS A 143 -1.56 -13.22 -3.46
N GLY A 144 -0.40 -13.54 -4.01
CA GLY A 144 0.27 -14.81 -3.79
C GLY A 144 1.79 -14.67 -3.68
N TYR A 145 2.41 -15.78 -3.35
CA TYR A 145 3.84 -15.91 -3.12
C TYR A 145 4.37 -17.08 -3.93
N ILE A 146 5.45 -16.86 -4.68
CA ILE A 146 6.17 -17.90 -5.43
C ILE A 146 7.60 -18.01 -4.90
N HIS A 147 8.06 -19.23 -4.66
CA HIS A 147 9.41 -19.45 -4.13
C HIS A 147 10.47 -19.17 -5.20
N LYS A 148 11.60 -18.57 -4.79
CA LYS A 148 12.71 -18.21 -5.69
C LYS A 148 13.28 -19.38 -6.49
N SER A 149 13.18 -20.62 -6.00
CA SER A 149 13.69 -21.81 -6.71
C SER A 149 12.87 -22.18 -7.95
N GLN A 150 11.65 -21.66 -8.06
CA GLN A 150 10.72 -21.98 -9.15
C GLN A 150 10.89 -21.02 -10.34
N ILE A 151 11.63 -19.93 -10.16
CA ILE A 151 11.73 -18.82 -11.10
C ILE A 151 13.18 -18.42 -11.35
N GLN A 152 13.43 -17.86 -12.53
CA GLN A 152 14.72 -17.29 -12.94
C GLN A 152 14.49 -15.92 -13.57
N PHE A 153 15.40 -14.98 -13.32
CA PHE A 153 15.39 -13.65 -13.95
C PHE A 153 16.23 -13.65 -15.23
#